data_AF-A0A258CQE9-F1
#
_entry.id   AF-A0A258CQE9-F1
#
_cell.length_a   1.000
_cell.length_b   1.000
_cell.length_c   1.000
_cell.angle_alpha   90.00
_cell.angle_beta   90.00
_cell.angle_gamma   90.00
#
_symmetry.space_group_name_H-M   'P 1'
#
loop_
_entity.id
_entity.type
_entity.pdbx_description
1 polymer ?
#
loop_
_entity_poly.entity_id
_entity_poly.type
_entity_poly.pdbx_seq_one_letter_code
_entity_poly.pdbx_strand_id
1 'polypeptide(L)'
;MLDETDPIGSVFAPLLGLPCWNVRKGRGSFLTFEFGDPALEVREPIAPTTTASGKIMASWRRRTVRPIGEWHLWIYCCNWRCSARGSEIAHSESEDEKIEAAAAELDGQRLRSVRVDPIKGTS
;
A
#
# COMPACT_ATOMS: atom_id res chain seq x y z
N MET A 1 -8.13 -5.08 -24.48
CA MET A 1 -6.87 -4.47 -24.92
C MET A 1 -6.65 -3.25 -24.07
N LEU A 2 -5.51 -3.14 -23.41
CA LEU A 2 -5.12 -1.90 -22.75
C LEU A 2 -4.86 -0.87 -23.85
N ASP A 3 -5.39 0.34 -23.69
CA ASP A 3 -5.12 1.46 -24.58
C ASP A 3 -3.65 1.87 -24.37
N GLU A 4 -2.82 1.79 -25.41
CA GLU A 4 -1.40 2.17 -25.35
C GLU A 4 -1.21 3.67 -25.03
N THR A 5 -2.29 4.46 -25.11
CA THR A 5 -2.30 5.89 -24.75
C THR A 5 -2.81 6.16 -23.33
N ASP A 6 -3.16 5.13 -22.53
CA ASP A 6 -3.47 5.26 -21.10
C ASP A 6 -2.18 5.13 -20.26
N PRO A 7 -1.55 6.25 -19.85
CA PRO A 7 -0.29 6.21 -19.13
C PRO A 7 -0.41 5.50 -17.77
N ILE A 8 -1.61 5.44 -17.18
CA ILE A 8 -1.84 4.76 -15.90
C ILE A 8 -2.07 3.27 -16.14
N GLY A 9 -2.86 2.92 -17.16
CA GLY A 9 -3.12 1.53 -17.54
C GLY A 9 -1.83 0.74 -17.79
N SER A 10 -0.84 1.33 -18.46
CA SER A 10 0.45 0.68 -18.72
C SER A 10 1.28 0.41 -17.45
N VAL A 11 1.26 1.32 -16.47
CA VAL A 11 1.96 1.16 -15.18
C VAL A 11 1.37 0.02 -14.36
N PHE A 12 0.05 -0.17 -14.40
CA PHE A 12 -0.63 -1.23 -13.67
C PHE A 12 -0.68 -2.58 -14.41
N ALA A 13 -0.33 -2.62 -15.70
CA ALA A 13 -0.35 -3.84 -16.51
C ALA A 13 0.32 -5.05 -15.84
N PRO A 14 1.53 -4.96 -15.24
CA PRO A 14 2.15 -6.10 -14.57
C PRO A 14 1.43 -6.55 -13.29
N LEU A 15 0.63 -5.68 -12.65
CA LEU A 15 -0.09 -6.00 -11.41
C LEU A 15 -1.46 -6.64 -11.68
N LEU A 16 -2.01 -6.50 -12.89
CA LEU A 16 -3.33 -7.01 -13.21
C LEU A 16 -3.38 -8.54 -13.10
N GLY A 17 -4.35 -9.03 -12.32
CA GLY A 17 -4.54 -10.45 -12.05
C GLY A 17 -3.70 -10.98 -10.88
N LEU A 18 -2.68 -10.25 -10.41
CA LEU A 18 -1.91 -10.64 -9.23
C LEU A 18 -2.75 -10.44 -7.95
N PRO A 19 -2.60 -11.33 -6.95
CA PRO A 19 -3.13 -11.07 -5.63
C PRO A 19 -2.32 -9.95 -4.96
N CYS A 20 -2.99 -9.01 -4.30
CA CYS A 20 -2.33 -8.21 -3.28
C CYS A 20 -2.16 -9.03 -2.02
N TRP A 21 -1.08 -8.76 -1.30
CA TRP A 21 -0.79 -9.40 -0.03
C TRP A 21 -0.14 -8.40 0.93
N ASN A 22 -0.16 -8.73 2.22
CA ASN A 22 0.32 -7.87 3.28
C ASN A 22 -0.31 -6.46 3.20
N VAL A 23 -1.62 -6.40 2.92
CA VAL A 23 -2.36 -5.14 2.87
C VAL A 23 -2.46 -4.57 4.28
N ARG A 24 -2.00 -3.33 4.46
CA ARG A 24 -1.92 -2.69 5.77
C ARG A 24 -2.43 -1.27 5.76
N LYS A 25 -2.97 -0.88 6.91
CA LYS A 25 -3.07 0.52 7.30
C LYS A 25 -1.68 1.06 7.60
N GLY A 26 -1.28 2.10 6.86
CA GLY A 26 -0.07 2.86 7.12
C GLY A 26 -0.27 3.90 8.22
N ARG A 27 0.55 4.96 8.21
CA ARG A 27 0.36 6.08 9.12
C ARG A 27 -0.90 6.88 8.72
N GLY A 28 -1.73 7.26 9.69
CA GLY A 28 -3.01 7.91 9.38
C GLY A 28 -3.92 6.95 8.62
N SER A 29 -4.51 7.42 7.51
CA SER A 29 -5.43 6.63 6.69
C SER A 29 -4.81 6.00 5.44
N PHE A 30 -3.48 5.91 5.37
CA PHE A 30 -2.84 5.30 4.19
C PHE A 30 -3.15 3.81 4.10
N LEU A 31 -3.22 3.31 2.87
CA LEU A 31 -3.25 1.87 2.59
C LEU A 31 -2.01 1.49 1.78
N THR A 32 -1.36 0.40 2.18
CA THR A 32 -0.20 -0.16 1.47
C THR A 32 -0.51 -1.58 1.02
N PHE A 33 -0.07 -1.94 -0.18
CA PHE A 33 -0.26 -3.26 -0.78
C PHE A 33 1.07 -3.76 -1.33
N GLU A 34 1.38 -5.03 -1.12
CA GLU A 34 2.46 -5.73 -1.85
C GLU A 34 1.84 -6.56 -2.98
N PHE A 35 2.56 -6.70 -4.10
CA PHE A 35 2.22 -7.63 -5.18
C PHE A 35 3.47 -8.32 -5.71
N GLY A 36 3.27 -9.41 -6.46
CA GLY A 36 4.34 -10.18 -7.09
C GLY A 36 5.08 -11.07 -6.10
N ASP A 37 6.26 -11.51 -6.51
CA ASP A 37 7.05 -12.46 -5.74
C ASP A 37 7.61 -11.82 -4.46
N PRO A 38 7.54 -12.51 -3.31
CA PRO A 38 8.02 -11.98 -2.05
C PRO A 38 9.56 -12.00 -1.99
N ALA A 39 10.14 -10.89 -1.54
CA ALA A 39 11.54 -10.77 -1.18
C ALA A 39 11.69 -10.31 0.29
N LEU A 40 12.88 -10.48 0.87
CA LEU A 40 13.19 -9.98 2.19
C LEU A 40 13.96 -8.67 2.09
N GLU A 41 13.39 -7.58 2.60
CA GLU A 41 14.15 -6.38 2.87
C GLU A 41 14.79 -6.49 4.27
N VAL A 42 16.12 -6.49 4.29
CA VAL A 42 16.91 -6.52 5.51
C VAL A 42 17.57 -5.17 5.72
N ARG A 43 17.25 -4.52 6.83
CA ARG A 43 17.99 -3.35 7.31
C ARG A 43 18.87 -3.76 8.49
N GLU A 44 20.18 -3.64 8.30
CA GLU A 44 21.14 -3.91 9.37
C GLU A 44 21.14 -2.80 10.45
N PRO A 45 21.65 -3.10 11.66
CA PRO A 45 21.83 -2.10 12.71
C PRO A 45 22.62 -0.88 12.23
N ILE A 46 22.12 0.31 12.53
CA ILE A 46 22.77 1.58 12.21
C ILE A 46 23.48 2.08 13.47
N ALA A 47 24.79 2.31 13.36
CA ALA A 47 25.58 3.00 14.37
C ALA A 47 25.24 4.51 14.35
N PRO A 48 24.63 5.06 15.41
CA PRO A 48 24.19 6.45 15.39
C PRO A 48 25.41 7.39 15.43
N THR A 49 25.47 8.34 14.52
CA THR A 49 26.51 9.39 14.49
C THR A 49 26.10 10.66 15.24
N THR A 50 24.84 10.73 15.65
CA THR A 50 24.25 11.87 16.37
C THR A 50 23.42 11.39 17.57
N THR A 51 23.23 12.29 18.53
CA THR A 51 22.38 12.02 19.70
C THR A 51 20.90 12.06 19.29
N ALA A 52 20.21 10.94 19.45
CA ALA A 52 18.76 10.82 19.28
C ALA A 52 18.09 10.32 20.57
N SER A 53 16.76 10.37 20.62
CA SER A 53 16.01 9.84 21.76
C SER A 53 16.28 8.33 21.95
N GLY A 54 16.20 7.84 23.19
CA GLY A 54 16.46 6.43 23.50
C GLY A 54 15.63 5.44 22.66
N LYS A 55 14.39 5.81 22.33
CA LYS A 55 13.50 5.00 21.47
C LYS A 55 14.02 4.91 20.03
N ILE A 56 14.50 6.03 19.47
CA ILE A 56 15.07 6.07 18.11
C ILE A 56 16.38 5.27 18.07
N MET A 57 17.25 5.50 19.06
CA MET A 57 18.52 4.77 19.20
C MET A 57 18.29 3.26 19.27
N ALA A 58 17.30 2.83 20.06
CA ALA A 58 16.95 1.43 20.20
C ALA A 58 16.36 0.85 18.91
N SER A 59 15.65 1.63 18.09
CA SER A 59 15.16 1.18 16.78
C SER A 59 16.31 0.99 15.78
N TRP A 60 17.20 1.98 15.68
CA TRP A 60 18.34 1.95 14.75
C TRP A 60 19.28 0.79 15.01
N ARG A 61 19.55 0.46 16.27
CA ARG A 61 20.46 -0.63 16.67
C ARG A 61 19.90 -2.04 16.44
N ARG A 62 18.63 -2.19 16.04
CA ARG A 62 18.04 -3.50 15.74
C ARG A 62 18.13 -3.79 14.25
N ARG A 63 18.42 -5.05 13.91
CA ARG A 63 18.16 -5.58 12.57
C ARG A 63 16.65 -5.68 12.38
N THR A 64 16.15 -5.18 11.25
CA THR A 64 14.74 -5.37 10.86
C THR A 64 14.69 -6.14 9.57
N VAL A 65 13.86 -7.18 9.52
CA VAL A 65 13.59 -7.97 8.32
C VAL A 65 12.10 -7.85 8.05
N ARG A 66 11.73 -7.41 6.84
CA ARG A 66 10.33 -7.36 6.40
C ARG A 66 10.16 -8.03 5.04
N PRO A 67 9.07 -8.78 4.82
CA PRO A 67 8.71 -9.19 3.47
C PRO A 67 8.27 -7.95 2.67
N ILE A 68 8.70 -7.87 1.41
CA ILE A 68 8.27 -6.87 0.42
C ILE A 68 7.89 -7.58 -0.88
N GLY A 69 6.99 -7.00 -1.65
CA GLY A 69 6.69 -7.47 -2.99
C GLY A 69 7.67 -6.96 -4.03
N GLU A 70 7.63 -7.59 -5.20
CA GLU A 70 8.19 -7.03 -6.43
C GLU A 70 7.58 -5.64 -6.72
N TRP A 71 6.30 -5.46 -6.37
CA TRP A 71 5.59 -4.20 -6.53
C TRP A 71 4.97 -3.74 -5.22
N HIS A 72 4.97 -2.42 -5.01
CA HIS A 72 4.41 -1.78 -3.84
C HIS A 72 3.47 -0.64 -4.23
N LEU A 73 2.22 -0.66 -3.75
CA LEU A 73 1.22 0.36 -4.03
C LEU A 73 0.86 1.14 -2.76
N TRP A 74 0.90 2.47 -2.85
CA TRP A 74 0.44 3.38 -1.80
C TRP A 74 -0.81 4.14 -2.24
N ILE A 75 -1.85 4.08 -1.40
CA ILE A 75 -2.94 5.04 -1.42
C ILE A 75 -2.60 6.08 -0.34
N TYR A 76 -2.04 7.20 -0.78
CA TYR A 76 -1.37 8.18 0.08
C TYR A 76 -1.82 9.61 -0.23
N CYS A 77 -2.04 10.40 0.82
CA CYS A 77 -2.42 11.82 0.74
C CYS A 77 -3.58 12.12 -0.22
N CYS A 78 -4.57 11.23 -0.25
CA CYS A 78 -5.77 11.40 -1.04
C CYS A 78 -7.00 10.93 -0.28
N ASN A 79 -8.17 11.44 -0.68
CA ASN A 79 -9.44 10.88 -0.24
C ASN A 79 -9.69 9.56 -0.97
N TRP A 80 -10.07 8.54 -0.21
CA TRP A 80 -10.37 7.21 -0.76
C TRP A 80 -11.60 6.61 -0.08
N ARG A 81 -12.21 5.67 -0.79
CA ARG A 81 -13.33 4.87 -0.34
C ARG A 81 -13.09 3.42 -0.70
N CYS A 82 -13.32 2.52 0.23
CA CYS A 82 -13.28 1.08 0.02
C CYS A 82 -14.70 0.53 0.09
N SER A 83 -15.06 -0.33 -0.87
CA SER A 83 -16.36 -0.98 -0.91
C SER A 83 -16.21 -2.46 -1.17
N ALA A 84 -16.97 -3.29 -0.44
CA ALA A 84 -17.06 -4.72 -0.63
C ALA A 84 -18.53 -5.11 -0.81
N ARG A 85 -18.80 -6.00 -1.77
CA ARG A 85 -20.17 -6.52 -2.05
C ARG A 85 -21.21 -5.42 -2.26
N GLY A 86 -20.79 -4.30 -2.84
CA GLY A 86 -21.67 -3.15 -3.13
C GLY A 86 -21.91 -2.19 -1.97
N SER A 87 -21.31 -2.43 -0.80
CA SER A 87 -21.41 -1.53 0.37
C SER A 87 -20.06 -0.92 0.70
N GLU A 88 -20.06 0.35 1.10
CA GLU A 88 -18.87 0.99 1.67
C GLU A 88 -18.51 0.32 3.00
N ILE A 89 -17.24 -0.05 3.16
CA ILE A 89 -16.73 -0.67 4.38
C ILE A 89 -15.76 0.23 5.15
N ALA A 90 -15.08 1.16 4.46
CA ALA A 90 -14.26 2.21 5.06
C ALA A 90 -13.98 3.34 4.06
N HIS A 91 -13.53 4.48 4.57
CA HIS A 91 -13.03 5.62 3.79
C HIS A 91 -11.85 6.29 4.53
N SER A 92 -11.23 7.30 3.89
CA SER A 92 -10.01 7.97 4.40
C SER A 92 -10.16 8.71 5.73
N GLU A 93 -11.39 8.91 6.23
CA GLU A 93 -11.69 9.55 7.52
C GLU A 93 -12.38 8.59 8.50
N SER A 94 -12.43 7.29 8.17
CA SER A 94 -12.92 6.28 9.09
C SER A 94 -11.95 6.09 10.27
N GLU A 95 -12.47 5.59 11.39
CA GLU A 95 -11.67 5.15 12.54
C GLU A 95 -10.67 4.05 12.16
N ASP A 96 -9.59 3.96 12.94
CA ASP A 96 -8.47 3.08 12.67
C ASP A 96 -8.89 1.62 12.50
N GLU A 97 -9.77 1.11 13.38
CA GLU A 97 -10.23 -0.28 13.33
C GLU A 97 -11.04 -0.59 12.06
N LYS A 98 -11.78 0.38 11.51
CA LYS A 98 -12.51 0.20 10.26
C LYS A 98 -11.58 0.15 9.07
N ILE A 99 -10.54 1.00 9.05
CA ILE A 99 -9.54 0.99 7.98
C ILE A 99 -8.75 -0.32 8.02
N GLU A 100 -8.39 -0.81 9.21
CA GLU A 100 -7.73 -2.11 9.38
C GLU A 100 -8.62 -3.28 8.94
N ALA A 101 -9.91 -3.27 9.28
CA ALA A 101 -10.85 -4.28 8.80
C ALA A 101 -11.01 -4.26 7.27
N ALA A 102 -11.04 -3.08 6.65
CA ALA A 102 -11.06 -2.95 5.20
C ALA A 102 -9.75 -3.44 4.55
N ALA A 103 -8.59 -3.15 5.14
CA ALA A 103 -7.32 -3.69 4.70
C ALA A 103 -7.30 -5.23 4.75
N ALA A 104 -7.86 -5.83 5.82
CA ALA A 104 -7.98 -7.28 5.94
C ALA A 104 -8.93 -7.90 4.91
N GLU A 105 -10.04 -7.25 4.56
CA GLU A 105 -10.94 -7.71 3.48
C GLU A 105 -10.25 -7.68 2.10
N LEU A 106 -9.36 -6.70 1.87
CA LEU A 106 -8.59 -6.57 0.64
C LEU A 106 -7.40 -7.55 0.56
N ASP A 107 -6.88 -8.02 1.69
CA ASP A 107 -5.71 -8.89 1.71
C ASP A 107 -6.00 -10.24 1.01
N GLY A 108 -5.13 -10.64 0.08
CA GLY A 108 -5.31 -11.82 -0.77
C GLY A 108 -6.26 -11.63 -1.97
N GLN A 109 -6.91 -10.47 -2.14
CA GLN A 109 -7.75 -10.20 -3.30
C GLN A 109 -6.91 -9.93 -4.56
N ARG A 110 -7.48 -10.20 -5.75
CA ARG A 110 -6.80 -9.96 -7.03
C ARG A 110 -7.11 -8.58 -7.59
N LEU A 111 -6.10 -7.83 -8.03
CA LEU A 111 -6.32 -6.59 -8.75
C LEU A 111 -6.87 -6.90 -10.15
N ARG A 112 -8.17 -6.63 -10.37
CA ARG A 112 -8.83 -6.94 -11.65
C ARG A 112 -8.75 -5.81 -12.67
N SER A 113 -8.81 -4.57 -12.21
CA SER A 113 -8.83 -3.39 -13.07
C SER A 113 -8.48 -2.14 -12.30
N VAL A 114 -7.86 -1.18 -12.97
CA VAL A 114 -7.72 0.20 -12.52
C VAL A 114 -8.48 1.08 -13.51
N ARG A 115 -9.19 2.10 -13.01
CA ARG A 115 -9.91 3.05 -13.86
C ARG A 115 -9.60 4.46 -13.38
N VAL A 116 -9.35 5.33 -14.34
CA VAL A 116 -9.09 6.75 -14.12
C VAL A 116 -10.20 7.52 -14.81
N ASP A 117 -10.83 8.45 -14.10
CA ASP A 117 -11.80 9.36 -14.70
C ASP A 117 -11.03 10.45 -15.47
N PRO A 118 -11.13 10.51 -16.81
CA PRO A 118 -10.36 11.44 -17.62
C PRO A 118 -10.81 12.90 -17.44
N ILE A 119 -12.00 13.15 -16.87
CA ILE A 119 -12.58 14.51 -16.71
C ILE A 119 -12.15 15.13 -15.37
N LYS A 120 -11.90 14.30 -14.35
CA LYS A 120 -11.43 14.74 -13.02
C LYS A 120 -9.93 14.57 -12.81
N GLY A 121 -9.22 14.14 -13.85
CA GLY A 121 -7.79 13.81 -13.84
C GLY A 121 -6.85 14.98 -14.12
N THR A 122 -7.27 16.24 -13.93
CA THR A 122 -6.35 17.38 -13.89
C THR A 122 -5.88 17.61 -12.45
N SER A 123 -4.60 17.32 -12.21
CA SER A 123 -3.80 17.99 -11.17
C SER A 123 -3.64 19.47 -11.48
#